data_AF-A0A7W7YJ92-F1
#
_entry.id   AF-A0A7W7YJ92-F1
#
_cell.length_a   1.000
_cell.length_b   1.000
_cell.length_c   1.000
_cell.angle_alpha   90.00
_cell.angle_beta   90.00
_cell.angle_gamma   90.00
#
_symmetry.space_group_name_H-M   'P 1'
#
loop_
_entity.id
_entity.type
_entity.pdbx_description
1 polymer ?
#
loop_
_entity_poly.entity_id
_entity_poly.type
_entity_poly.pdbx_seq_one_letter_code
_entity_poly.pdbx_strand_id
1 'polypeptide(L)'
;MAECTDFSCNVCGFKIESWSDGHPYLTDGSGKRHFFYHPGDEDECREFYQKEMGRLRVVEKDYLAFWRDRGGCEVSLICLHCGRQTQRDPERDTMRCTHCRRNELMDTQELEGRSCPKCKRGAFCGEFGGIS
;
A
#
# COMPACT_ATOMS: atom_id res chain seq x y z
N MET A 1 -7.42 -6.84 10.59
CA MET A 1 -8.25 -7.81 9.85
C MET A 1 -8.54 -7.10 8.56
N ALA A 2 -7.89 -7.55 7.49
CA ALA A 2 -7.91 -6.88 6.21
C ALA A 2 -9.14 -7.33 5.45
N GLU A 3 -9.93 -6.39 4.95
CA GLU A 3 -11.01 -6.67 4.02
C GLU A 3 -10.48 -6.61 2.58
N CYS A 4 -10.85 -7.60 1.77
CA CYS A 4 -10.57 -7.64 0.35
C CYS A 4 -11.82 -7.29 -0.45
N THR A 5 -11.68 -6.34 -1.38
CA THR A 5 -12.68 -6.03 -2.41
C THR A 5 -12.14 -6.41 -3.77
N ASP A 6 -12.85 -7.29 -4.48
CA ASP A 6 -12.53 -7.71 -5.84
C ASP A 6 -13.22 -6.79 -6.84
N PHE A 7 -12.46 -5.97 -7.54
CA PHE A 7 -12.97 -5.14 -8.62
C PHE A 7 -12.85 -5.87 -9.95
N SER A 8 -13.94 -5.91 -10.71
CA SER A 8 -13.93 -6.41 -12.08
C SER A 8 -14.54 -5.42 -13.06
N CYS A 9 -13.97 -5.30 -14.26
CA CYS A 9 -14.54 -4.48 -15.31
C CYS A 9 -15.76 -5.16 -15.93
N ASN A 10 -16.90 -4.49 -15.91
CA ASN A 10 -18.18 -4.98 -16.44
C ASN A 10 -18.22 -5.21 -17.98
N VAL A 11 -17.18 -4.81 -18.73
CA VAL A 11 -17.10 -5.00 -20.19
C VAL A 11 -16.00 -5.98 -20.58
N CYS A 12 -14.80 -5.85 -20.02
CA CYS A 12 -13.64 -6.66 -20.46
C CYS A 12 -13.17 -7.69 -19.43
N GLY A 13 -13.79 -7.74 -18.25
CA GLY A 13 -13.44 -8.70 -17.20
C GLY A 13 -12.07 -8.47 -16.56
N PHE A 14 -11.44 -7.31 -16.75
CA PHE A 14 -10.19 -6.99 -16.06
C PHE A 14 -10.41 -6.92 -14.55
N LYS A 15 -9.63 -7.69 -13.78
CA LYS A 15 -9.76 -7.84 -12.32
C LYS A 15 -8.63 -7.17 -11.55
N ILE A 16 -8.96 -6.67 -10.35
CA ILE A 16 -8.05 -6.09 -9.36
C ILE A 16 -8.54 -6.51 -7.99
N GLU A 17 -7.66 -7.07 -7.18
CA GLU A 17 -7.92 -7.34 -5.76
C GLU A 17 -7.43 -6.14 -4.95
N SER A 18 -8.25 -5.62 -4.05
CA SER A 18 -7.91 -4.46 -3.22
C SER A 18 -8.03 -4.78 -1.74
N TRP A 19 -6.93 -4.67 -1.01
CA TRP A 19 -6.83 -4.96 0.42
C TRP A 19 -6.82 -3.68 1.25
N SER A 20 -7.50 -3.68 2.40
CA SER A 20 -7.69 -2.49 3.22
C SER A 20 -6.54 -2.09 4.14
N ASP A 21 -5.67 -3.03 4.50
CA ASP A 21 -4.74 -2.81 5.62
C ASP A 21 -3.47 -2.06 5.19
N GLY A 22 -3.29 -1.86 3.88
CA GLY A 22 -2.05 -1.34 3.33
C GLY A 22 -0.85 -2.20 3.79
N HIS A 23 0.35 -1.72 3.49
CA HIS A 23 1.60 -2.41 3.73
C HIS A 23 2.47 -1.55 4.65
N PRO A 24 2.35 -1.71 5.98
CA PRO A 24 3.14 -0.95 6.94
C PRO A 24 4.64 -1.23 6.76
N TYR A 25 5.46 -0.20 6.90
CA TYR A 25 6.91 -0.34 6.83
C TYR A 25 7.65 0.65 7.73
N LEU A 26 8.89 0.29 8.09
CA LEU A 26 9.89 1.21 8.63
C LEU A 26 11.03 1.38 7.64
N THR A 27 11.60 2.58 7.61
CA THR A 27 12.77 2.89 6.77
C THR A 27 14.06 2.82 7.61
N ASP A 28 15.07 2.10 7.11
CA ASP A 28 16.40 2.07 7.74
C ASP A 28 17.22 3.33 7.45
N GLY A 29 18.40 3.44 8.07
CA GLY A 29 19.31 4.56 7.84
C GLY A 29 19.79 4.74 6.38
N SER A 30 19.63 3.73 5.52
CA SER A 30 19.97 3.78 4.09
C SER A 30 18.81 4.23 3.20
N GLY A 31 17.60 4.37 3.75
CA GLY A 31 16.39 4.68 3.00
C GLY A 31 15.65 3.46 2.48
N LYS A 32 16.05 2.23 2.86
CA LYS A 32 15.36 1.00 2.45
C LYS A 32 14.17 0.72 3.38
N ARG A 33 13.03 0.36 2.77
CA ARG A 33 11.81 -0.05 3.45
C ARG A 33 11.87 -1.50 3.92
N HIS A 34 11.46 -1.74 5.16
CA HIS A 34 11.27 -3.06 5.78
C HIS A 34 9.81 -3.16 6.18
N PHE A 35 9.10 -4.15 5.67
CA PHE A 35 7.65 -4.25 5.78
C PHE A 35 7.22 -5.24 6.85
N PHE A 36 6.08 -4.95 7.48
CA PHE A 36 5.53 -5.67 8.63
C PHE A 36 4.03 -5.85 8.43
N TYR A 37 3.59 -7.08 8.15
CA TYR A 37 2.28 -7.48 7.65
C TYR A 37 1.41 -8.25 8.65
N HIS A 38 1.98 -8.80 9.72
CA HIS A 38 1.30 -9.78 10.56
C HIS A 38 1.31 -9.44 12.06
N PRO A 39 0.38 -10.01 12.86
CA PRO A 39 0.28 -9.74 14.30
C PRO A 39 1.53 -10.08 15.13
N GLY A 40 2.48 -10.87 14.59
CA GLY A 40 3.79 -11.13 15.21
C GLY A 40 4.85 -10.09 14.88
N ASP A 41 4.57 -9.19 13.95
CA ASP A 41 5.56 -8.26 13.40
C ASP A 41 5.76 -7.04 14.30
N GLU A 42 4.96 -6.88 15.37
CA GLU A 42 5.22 -5.89 16.41
C GLU A 42 6.56 -6.17 17.11
N ASP A 43 6.88 -7.44 17.37
CA ASP A 43 8.15 -7.83 17.96
C ASP A 43 9.29 -7.62 16.95
N GLU A 44 9.10 -8.01 15.68
CA GLU A 44 10.09 -7.79 14.62
C GLU A 44 10.36 -6.28 14.37
N CYS A 45 9.32 -5.45 14.40
CA CYS A 45 9.43 -4.00 14.34
C CYS A 45 10.27 -3.45 15.50
N ARG A 46 10.04 -3.96 16.70
CA ARG A 46 10.76 -3.53 17.91
C ARG A 46 12.21 -3.98 17.87
N GLU A 47 12.49 -5.19 17.41
CA GLU A 47 13.85 -5.70 17.19
C GLU A 47 14.59 -4.89 16.11
N PHE A 48 13.91 -4.57 15.01
CA PHE A 48 14.44 -3.70 13.96
C PHE A 48 14.83 -2.33 14.54
N TYR A 49 13.93 -1.70 15.30
CA TYR A 49 14.20 -0.43 15.97
C TYR A 49 15.41 -0.52 16.92
N GLN A 50 15.51 -1.57 17.74
CA GLN A 50 16.64 -1.77 18.65
C GLN A 50 17.96 -1.85 17.91
N LYS A 51 17.99 -2.59 16.81
CA LYS A 51 19.17 -2.75 15.96
C LYS A 51 19.59 -1.44 15.31
N GLU A 52 18.65 -0.71 14.71
CA GLU A 52 18.92 0.57 14.05
C GLU A 52 19.40 1.64 15.05
N MET A 53 18.83 1.67 16.25
CA MET A 53 19.21 2.65 17.27
C MET A 53 20.40 2.22 18.14
N GLY A 54 20.88 0.99 17.99
CA GLY A 54 21.91 0.39 18.85
C GLY A 54 21.50 0.33 20.33
N ARG A 55 20.20 0.13 20.61
CA ARG A 55 19.64 0.17 21.97
C ARG A 55 19.17 -1.21 22.41
N LEU A 56 19.56 -1.61 23.61
CA LEU A 56 19.15 -2.89 24.22
C LEU A 56 17.71 -2.87 24.79
N ARG A 57 17.12 -1.68 24.96
CA ARG A 57 15.76 -1.53 25.52
C ARG A 57 14.95 -0.58 24.65
N VAL A 58 13.68 -0.96 24.42
CA VAL A 58 12.71 -0.08 23.78
C VAL A 58 12.13 0.86 24.82
N VAL A 59 12.37 2.16 24.63
CA VAL A 59 11.61 3.20 25.32
C VAL A 59 10.44 3.55 24.41
N GLU A 60 9.21 3.30 24.87
CA GLU A 60 8.02 3.39 24.01
C GLU A 60 7.88 4.76 23.33
N LYS A 61 8.17 5.84 24.06
CA LYS A 61 8.14 7.19 23.51
C LYS A 61 9.10 7.38 22.33
N ASP A 62 10.29 6.79 22.41
CA ASP A 62 11.32 6.91 21.37
C ASP A 62 10.98 6.02 20.17
N TYR A 63 10.40 4.84 20.43
CA TYR A 63 9.87 3.96 19.39
C TYR A 63 8.74 4.62 18.59
N LEU A 64 7.77 5.25 19.27
CA LEU A 64 6.70 5.99 18.60
C LEU A 64 7.22 7.23 17.85
N ALA A 65 8.25 7.90 18.37
CA ALA A 65 8.90 8.99 17.65
C ALA A 65 9.61 8.49 16.38
N PHE A 66 10.30 7.35 16.46
CA PHE A 66 10.90 6.68 15.31
C PHE A 66 9.87 6.27 14.27
N TRP A 67 8.74 5.68 14.70
CA TRP A 67 7.65 5.31 13.81
C TRP A 67 7.06 6.53 13.08
N ARG A 68 6.87 7.66 13.76
CA ARG A 68 6.40 8.88 13.08
C ARG A 68 7.38 9.42 12.04
N ASP A 69 8.69 9.32 12.32
CA ASP A 69 9.73 9.83 11.42
C ASP A 69 9.91 8.92 10.20
N ARG A 70 9.99 7.60 10.44
CA ARG A 70 10.44 6.61 9.44
C ARG A 70 9.41 5.56 9.04
N GLY A 71 8.28 5.52 9.75
CA GLY A 71 7.16 4.64 9.46
C GLY A 71 6.27 5.19 8.37
N GLY A 72 5.80 4.30 7.51
CA GLY A 72 4.85 4.62 6.45
C GLY A 72 3.96 3.43 6.14
N CYS A 73 3.07 3.62 5.18
CA CYS A 73 2.18 2.58 4.72
C CYS A 73 2.08 2.66 3.20
N GLU A 74 2.54 1.63 2.51
CA GLU A 74 2.29 1.55 1.07
C GLU A 74 0.87 1.04 0.83
N VAL A 75 0.15 1.68 -0.08
CA VAL A 75 -1.16 1.23 -0.53
C VAL A 75 -1.07 0.72 -1.96
N SER A 76 -2.01 -0.15 -2.34
CA SER A 76 -2.12 -0.64 -3.71
C SER A 76 -2.78 0.43 -4.57
N LEU A 77 -2.11 0.81 -5.66
CA LEU A 77 -2.56 1.82 -6.59
C LEU A 77 -2.62 1.24 -8.00
N ILE A 78 -3.52 1.77 -8.82
CA ILE A 78 -3.54 1.54 -10.27
C ILE A 78 -3.45 2.85 -11.04
N CYS A 79 -2.72 2.83 -12.16
CA CYS A 79 -2.74 3.93 -13.10
C CYS A 79 -3.97 3.86 -14.02
N LEU A 80 -4.87 4.84 -13.96
CA LEU A 80 -6.04 4.93 -14.85
C LEU A 80 -5.69 5.25 -16.31
N HIS A 81 -4.45 5.66 -16.60
CA HIS A 81 -3.97 5.81 -17.97
C HIS A 81 -3.57 4.48 -18.61
N CYS A 82 -2.71 3.70 -17.93
CA CYS A 82 -2.03 2.54 -18.50
C CYS A 82 -2.42 1.20 -17.87
N GLY A 83 -3.23 1.21 -16.81
CA GLY A 83 -3.74 0.03 -16.14
C GLY A 83 -2.72 -0.74 -15.31
N ARG A 84 -1.54 -0.16 -15.05
CA ARG A 84 -0.50 -0.81 -14.25
C ARG A 84 -0.75 -0.61 -12.76
N GLN A 85 -0.71 -1.71 -12.01
CA GLN A 85 -0.74 -1.70 -10.55
C GLN A 85 0.67 -1.42 -10.00
N THR A 86 0.74 -0.70 -8.88
CA THR A 86 1.97 -0.37 -8.15
C THR A 86 1.65 -0.21 -6.67
N GLN A 87 2.62 -0.46 -5.81
CA GLN A 87 2.56 -0.07 -4.41
C GLN A 87 3.32 1.24 -4.22
N ARG A 88 2.71 2.17 -3.48
CA ARG A 88 3.32 3.46 -3.10
C ARG A 88 2.72 3.93 -1.80
N ASP A 89 3.52 4.67 -1.06
CA ASP A 89 3.04 5.42 0.10
C ASP A 89 2.55 6.80 -0.36
N PRO A 90 1.24 7.11 -0.31
CA PRO A 90 0.72 8.39 -0.80
C PRO A 90 1.19 9.59 0.01
N GLU A 91 1.62 9.38 1.25
CA GLU A 91 2.11 10.44 2.14
C GLU A 91 3.60 10.72 1.93
N ARG A 92 4.37 9.73 1.45
CA ARG A 92 5.84 9.81 1.34
C ARG A 92 6.38 9.73 -0.10
N ASP A 93 5.66 9.12 -1.03
CA ASP A 93 6.09 8.93 -2.41
C ASP A 93 5.48 9.95 -3.39
N THR A 94 6.14 10.10 -4.54
CA THR A 94 5.52 10.81 -5.67
C THR A 94 4.42 9.96 -6.28
N MET A 95 3.20 10.52 -6.34
CA MET A 95 2.01 9.91 -6.94
C MET A 95 2.01 9.97 -8.48
N ARG A 96 3.11 9.52 -9.09
CA ARG A 96 3.31 9.46 -10.54
C ARG A 96 3.60 8.04 -10.98
N CYS A 97 2.88 7.57 -12.00
CA CYS A 97 3.10 6.24 -12.54
C CYS A 97 4.53 6.11 -13.10
N THR A 98 5.29 5.12 -12.64
CA THR A 98 6.66 4.86 -13.12
C THR A 98 6.72 4.36 -14.55
N HIS A 99 5.62 3.81 -15.06
CA HIS A 99 5.54 3.27 -16.41
C HIS A 99 5.21 4.34 -17.46
N CYS A 100 4.09 5.05 -17.31
CA CYS A 100 3.66 6.06 -18.28
C CYS A 100 3.97 7.51 -17.87
N ARG A 101 4.51 7.75 -16.68
CA ARG A 101 4.84 9.08 -16.12
C ARG A 101 3.65 10.01 -15.94
N ARG A 102 2.42 9.52 -16.04
CA ARG A 102 1.19 10.28 -15.74
C ARG A 102 0.89 10.28 -14.24
N ASN A 103 0.31 11.38 -13.76
CA ASN A 103 -0.19 11.52 -12.39
C ASN A 103 -1.65 11.05 -12.32
N GLU A 104 -1.90 9.83 -12.79
CA GLU A 104 -3.23 9.19 -12.80
C GLU A 104 -3.21 7.90 -11.97
N LEU A 105 -2.42 7.89 -10.89
CA LEU A 105 -2.49 6.82 -9.90
C LEU A 105 -3.72 7.04 -9.02
N MET A 106 -4.44 5.97 -8.75
CA MET A 106 -5.62 5.95 -7.90
C MET A 106 -5.54 4.74 -6.97
N ASP A 107 -6.01 4.90 -5.74
CA ASP A 107 -6.13 3.81 -4.79
C ASP A 107 -7.06 2.73 -5.32
N THR A 108 -6.65 1.47 -5.19
CA THR A 108 -7.47 0.34 -5.62
C THR A 108 -8.77 0.25 -4.81
N GLN A 109 -8.84 0.80 -3.60
CA GLN A 109 -10.05 0.85 -2.78
C GLN A 109 -11.11 1.81 -3.35
N GLU A 110 -10.70 2.79 -4.15
CA GLU A 110 -11.59 3.83 -4.71
C GLU A 110 -11.99 3.56 -6.17
N LEU A 111 -11.91 2.30 -6.60
CA LEU A 111 -12.15 1.92 -8.00
C LEU A 111 -13.62 1.80 -8.39
N GLU A 112 -14.55 1.74 -7.44
CA GLU A 112 -15.97 1.59 -7.73
C GLU A 112 -16.46 2.65 -8.73
N GLY A 113 -17.06 2.19 -9.84
CA GLY A 113 -17.56 3.05 -10.91
C GLY A 113 -16.49 3.74 -11.76
N ARG A 114 -15.20 3.55 -11.50
CA ARG A 114 -14.11 4.16 -12.28
C ARG A 114 -13.95 3.49 -13.63
N SER A 115 -13.62 4.29 -14.65
CA SER A 115 -13.43 3.79 -16.02
C SER A 115 -12.25 2.82 -16.11
N CYS A 116 -12.46 1.71 -16.81
CA CYS A 116 -11.44 0.69 -16.98
C CYS A 116 -10.31 1.20 -17.90
N PRO A 117 -9.05 1.24 -17.45
CA PRO A 117 -7.92 1.70 -18.26
C PRO A 117 -7.62 0.79 -19.46
N LYS A 118 -8.01 -0.50 -19.39
CA LYS A 118 -7.75 -1.48 -20.45
C LYS A 118 -8.69 -1.33 -21.65
N CYS A 119 -9.99 -1.27 -21.41
CA CYS A 119 -10.97 -1.21 -22.50
C CYS A 119 -11.54 0.20 -22.76
N LYS A 120 -11.37 1.14 -21.80
CA LYS A 120 -11.88 2.52 -21.84
C LYS A 120 -13.39 2.67 -22.07
N ARG A 121 -14.13 1.57 -21.94
CA ARG A 121 -15.58 1.49 -22.20
C ARG A 121 -16.36 1.07 -20.96
N GLY A 122 -15.83 0.11 -20.22
CA GLY A 122 -16.44 -0.38 -18.99
C GLY A 122 -16.02 0.41 -17.76
N ALA A 123 -16.68 0.13 -16.65
CA ALA A 123 -16.34 0.60 -15.33
C ALA A 123 -16.00 -0.59 -14.43
N PHE A 124 -15.26 -0.35 -13.35
CA PHE A 124 -15.05 -1.34 -12.31
C PHE A 124 -16.29 -1.45 -11.41
N CYS A 125 -16.63 -2.68 -11.07
CA CYS A 125 -17.65 -3.05 -10.10
C CYS A 125 -16.96 -3.91 -9.03
N GLY A 126 -17.04 -3.46 -7.79
CA GLY A 126 -16.47 -4.11 -6.61
C GLY A 126 -17.44 -5.13 -6.03
N GLU A 127 -16.91 -6.27 -5.68
CA GLU A 127 -17.60 -7.32 -4.94
C GLU A 127 -16.76 -7.70 -3.71
N PHE A 128 -17.41 -8.20 -2.66
CA PHE A 128 -16.69 -8.66 -1.48
C PHE A 128 -15.84 -9.89 -1.84
N GLY A 129 -14.52 -9.78 -1.68
CA GLY A 129 -13.57 -10.86 -1.98
C GLY A 129 -13.29 -11.75 -0.77
N GLY A 130 -13.14 -11.16 0.42
CA GLY A 130 -12.85 -11.92 1.64
C GLY A 130 -12.31 -11.07 2.79
N ILE A 131 -11.87 -11.74 3.86
CA ILE A 131 -11.18 -11.14 5.00
C ILE A 131 -9.93 -11.96 5.37
N SER A 132 -8.90 -11.29 5.92
CA SER A 132 -7.68 -11.90 6.46
C SER A 132 -7.32 -11.39 7.85
#